data_AF-A0A1A9UGE9-F1
#
_entry.id   AF-A0A1A9UGE9-F1
#
_cell.length_a   1.000
_cell.length_b   1.000
_cell.length_c   1.000
_cell.angle_alpha   90.00
_cell.angle_beta   90.00
_cell.angle_gamma   90.00
#
_symmetry.space_group_name_H-M   'P 1'
#
loop_
_entity.id
_entity.type
_entity.pdbx_description
1 polymer ?
#
loop_
_entity_poly.entity_id
_entity_poly.type
_entity_poly.pdbx_seq_one_letter_code
_entity_poly.pdbx_strand_id
1 'polypeptide(L)'
;MNVMECWKKFDIAKCIVNIKESLEKLKPHALKSCWKKLWPALTAKNDEESMQVQTLTANIAETANGIGRGGFEQIESRDIQELLETQYEDLTETDFEKMLNSQPIEEEASTSTGNVTFNLENLSEGLSMANELRDFFMNIDPFLERSLIFKREIANATAAYQSKLKELLKTAKQEQIKKFCKPLPKP
;
A
#
# COMPACT_ATOMS: atom_id res chain seq x y z
N MET A 1 -1.36 23.49 12.30
CA MET A 1 -2.42 23.86 11.33
C MET A 1 -3.72 23.32 11.90
N ASN A 2 -4.69 24.18 12.17
CA ASN A 2 -5.97 23.73 12.71
C ASN A 2 -6.93 23.33 11.57
N VAL A 3 -7.95 22.53 11.88
CA VAL A 3 -8.93 22.03 10.90
C VAL A 3 -9.59 23.17 10.13
N MET A 4 -9.86 24.30 10.77
CA MET A 4 -10.49 25.48 10.16
C MET A 4 -9.59 26.18 9.14
N GLU A 5 -8.27 26.18 9.35
CA GLU A 5 -7.28 26.66 8.37
C GLU A 5 -7.15 25.73 7.16
N CYS A 6 -7.35 24.42 7.35
CA CYS A 6 -7.42 23.45 6.25
C CYS A 6 -8.65 23.70 5.37
N TRP A 7 -9.84 23.87 5.98
CA TRP A 7 -11.08 24.13 5.26
C TRP A 7 -11.04 25.43 4.45
N LYS A 8 -10.44 26.50 5.00
CA LYS A 8 -10.26 27.77 4.25
C LYS A 8 -9.39 27.63 2.99
N LYS A 9 -8.54 26.61 2.94
CA LYS A 9 -7.67 26.31 1.78
C LYS A 9 -8.22 25.18 0.91
N PHE A 10 -9.36 24.59 1.27
CA PHE A 10 -9.98 23.50 0.53
C PHE A 10 -10.93 24.07 -0.53
N ASP A 11 -10.52 23.99 -1.79
CA ASP A 11 -11.28 24.49 -2.93
C ASP A 11 -11.96 23.33 -3.69
N ILE A 12 -12.83 23.68 -4.64
CA ILE A 12 -13.56 22.71 -5.45
C ILE A 12 -12.61 21.83 -6.28
N ALA A 13 -11.47 22.36 -6.71
CA ALA A 13 -10.49 21.57 -7.46
C ALA A 13 -9.90 20.45 -6.59
N LYS A 14 -9.55 20.74 -5.34
CA LYS A 14 -9.11 19.72 -4.35
C LYS A 14 -10.22 18.73 -4.03
N CYS A 15 -11.47 19.17 -3.99
CA CYS A 15 -12.62 18.26 -3.84
C CYS A 15 -12.70 17.25 -4.98
N ILE A 16 -12.60 17.73 -6.24
CA ILE A 16 -12.65 16.86 -7.43
C ILE A 16 -11.49 15.86 -7.44
N VAL A 17 -10.27 16.32 -7.12
CA VAL A 17 -9.10 15.45 -7.00
C VAL A 17 -9.31 14.38 -5.92
N ASN A 18 -9.78 14.77 -4.73
CA ASN A 18 -10.05 13.82 -3.65
C ASN A 18 -11.13 12.80 -4.02
N ILE A 19 -12.20 13.21 -4.72
CA ILE A 19 -13.25 12.29 -5.20
C ILE A 19 -12.64 11.30 -6.19
N LYS A 20 -11.85 11.77 -7.15
CA LYS A 20 -11.18 10.92 -8.14
C LYS A 20 -10.25 9.92 -7.46
N GLU A 21 -9.35 10.39 -6.59
CA GLU A 21 -8.40 9.53 -5.86
C GLU A 21 -9.13 8.52 -4.95
N SER A 22 -10.26 8.90 -4.36
CA SER A 22 -11.09 7.99 -3.56
C SER A 22 -11.78 6.94 -4.43
N LEU A 23 -12.25 7.31 -5.62
CA LEU A 23 -12.88 6.40 -6.56
C LEU A 23 -11.88 5.38 -7.12
N GLU A 24 -10.64 5.79 -7.36
CA GLU A 24 -9.55 4.89 -7.79
C GLU A 24 -9.16 3.88 -6.70
N LYS A 25 -9.30 4.24 -5.43
CA LYS A 25 -9.04 3.35 -4.28
C LYS A 25 -10.22 2.42 -3.96
N LEU A 26 -11.42 2.73 -4.46
CA LEU A 26 -12.61 1.92 -4.26
C LEU A 26 -12.54 0.67 -5.13
N LYS A 27 -12.58 -0.50 -4.50
CA LYS A 27 -12.68 -1.76 -5.22
C LYS A 27 -14.03 -1.82 -5.94
N PRO A 28 -14.09 -2.26 -7.21
CA PRO A 28 -15.34 -2.36 -7.97
C PRO A 28 -16.44 -3.16 -7.26
N HIS A 29 -16.08 -4.19 -6.49
CA HIS A 29 -17.05 -4.97 -5.71
C HIS A 29 -17.65 -4.16 -4.56
N ALA A 30 -16.89 -3.30 -3.88
CA ALA A 30 -17.38 -2.47 -2.78
C ALA A 30 -18.39 -1.46 -3.30
N LEU A 31 -18.10 -0.87 -4.46
CA LEU A 31 -19.05 -0.02 -5.17
C LEU A 31 -20.33 -0.81 -5.52
N LYS A 32 -20.19 -1.98 -6.16
CA LYS A 32 -21.32 -2.84 -6.52
C LYS A 32 -22.18 -3.22 -5.29
N SER A 33 -21.57 -3.58 -4.15
CA SER A 33 -22.31 -3.88 -2.91
C SER A 33 -23.03 -2.66 -2.33
N CYS A 34 -22.37 -1.48 -2.27
CA CYS A 34 -23.03 -0.26 -1.80
C CYS A 34 -24.25 0.11 -2.65
N TRP A 35 -24.15 -0.04 -3.98
CA TRP A 35 -25.25 0.26 -4.90
C TRP A 35 -26.29 -0.85 -5.01
N LYS A 36 -26.00 -2.08 -4.58
CA LYS A 36 -26.93 -3.22 -4.66
C LYS A 36 -28.26 -2.97 -3.96
N LYS A 37 -28.24 -2.29 -2.80
CA LYS A 37 -29.45 -1.97 -2.02
C LYS A 37 -30.23 -0.78 -2.60
N LEU A 38 -29.54 0.18 -3.21
CA LEU A 38 -30.15 1.42 -3.73
C LEU A 38 -30.57 1.29 -5.20
N TRP A 39 -29.87 0.48 -5.98
CA TRP A 39 -30.12 0.23 -7.39
C TRP A 39 -29.87 -1.24 -7.75
N PRO A 40 -30.78 -2.15 -7.40
CA PRO A 40 -30.61 -3.58 -7.64
C PRO A 40 -30.39 -3.92 -9.11
N ALA A 41 -31.08 -3.23 -10.03
CA ALA A 41 -30.99 -3.45 -11.48
C ALA A 41 -29.59 -3.19 -12.08
N LEU A 42 -28.75 -2.35 -11.45
CA LEU A 42 -27.38 -2.07 -11.88
C LEU A 42 -26.43 -3.21 -11.46
N THR A 43 -26.85 -3.98 -10.46
CA THR A 43 -26.06 -5.04 -9.82
C THR A 43 -26.60 -6.44 -10.11
N ALA A 44 -27.75 -6.53 -10.76
CA ALA A 44 -28.31 -7.77 -11.26
C ALA A 44 -27.22 -8.44 -12.12
N LYS A 45 -26.82 -9.65 -11.72
CA LYS A 45 -25.89 -10.44 -12.53
C LYS A 45 -26.59 -10.60 -13.88
N ASN A 46 -25.94 -10.16 -14.95
CA ASN A 46 -26.42 -10.50 -16.29
C ASN A 46 -26.42 -12.04 -16.36
N ASP A 47 -27.49 -12.65 -16.88
CA ASP A 47 -27.63 -14.11 -16.94
C ASP A 47 -26.42 -14.77 -17.63
N GLU A 48 -25.83 -14.07 -18.61
CA GLU A 48 -24.57 -14.41 -19.29
C GLU A 48 -23.38 -14.58 -18.34
N GLU A 49 -23.20 -13.65 -17.38
CA GLU A 49 -22.09 -13.64 -16.42
C GLU A 49 -22.27 -14.75 -15.37
N SER A 50 -23.53 -15.01 -14.97
CA SER A 50 -23.87 -16.13 -14.08
C SER A 50 -23.61 -17.49 -14.74
N MET A 51 -23.96 -17.65 -16.02
CA MET A 51 -23.71 -18.89 -16.77
C MET A 51 -22.22 -19.12 -17.02
N GLN A 52 -21.44 -18.07 -17.30
CA GLN A 52 -19.99 -18.18 -17.45
C GLN A 52 -19.31 -18.62 -16.15
N VAL A 53 -19.72 -18.06 -15.00
CA VAL A 53 -19.19 -18.48 -13.69
C VAL A 53 -19.52 -19.94 -13.40
N GLN A 54 -20.75 -20.39 -13.62
CA GLN A 54 -21.12 -21.81 -13.42
C GLN A 54 -20.30 -22.75 -14.31
N THR A 55 -20.11 -22.38 -15.57
CA THR A 55 -19.31 -23.15 -16.53
C THR A 55 -17.85 -23.23 -16.10
N LEU A 56 -17.27 -22.11 -15.66
CA LEU A 56 -15.89 -22.05 -15.19
C LEU A 56 -15.68 -22.87 -13.92
N THR A 57 -16.60 -22.78 -12.96
CA THR A 57 -16.59 -23.56 -11.72
C THR A 57 -16.67 -25.06 -11.98
N ALA A 58 -17.46 -25.48 -12.97
CA ALA A 58 -17.51 -26.87 -13.42
C ALA A 58 -16.17 -27.33 -14.02
N ASN A 59 -15.57 -26.53 -14.90
CA ASN A 59 -14.28 -26.85 -15.54
C ASN A 59 -13.13 -26.95 -14.52
N ILE A 60 -13.11 -26.07 -13.50
CA ILE A 60 -12.10 -26.10 -12.45
C ILE A 60 -12.24 -27.37 -11.61
N ALA A 61 -13.47 -27.74 -11.22
CA ALA A 61 -13.72 -28.98 -10.48
C ALA A 61 -13.31 -30.20 -11.30
N GLU A 62 -13.67 -30.26 -12.58
CA GLU A 62 -13.29 -31.34 -13.49
C GLU A 62 -11.76 -31.45 -13.62
N THR A 63 -11.08 -30.31 -13.78
CA THR A 63 -9.61 -30.27 -13.89
C THR A 63 -8.94 -30.73 -12.59
N ALA A 64 -9.44 -30.28 -11.43
CA ALA A 64 -8.93 -30.68 -10.12
C ALA A 64 -9.09 -32.18 -9.88
N ASN A 65 -10.27 -32.72 -10.18
CA ASN A 65 -10.55 -34.14 -10.08
C ASN A 65 -9.70 -34.97 -11.06
N GLY A 66 -9.46 -34.45 -12.27
CA GLY A 66 -8.61 -35.09 -13.30
C GLY A 66 -7.12 -35.16 -12.95
N ILE A 67 -6.61 -34.23 -12.13
CA ILE A 67 -5.23 -34.27 -11.63
C ILE A 67 -5.06 -35.36 -10.57
N GLY A 68 -6.12 -35.67 -9.79
CA GLY A 68 -6.25 -36.90 -9.02
C GLY A 68 -5.17 -37.16 -7.95
N ARG A 69 -4.50 -36.11 -7.47
CA ARG A 69 -3.44 -36.19 -6.45
C ARG A 69 -3.59 -35.08 -5.43
N GLY A 70 -3.36 -35.41 -4.16
CA GLY A 70 -3.20 -34.42 -3.10
C GLY A 70 -4.51 -34.00 -2.42
N GLY A 71 -5.59 -34.78 -2.54
CA GLY A 71 -6.86 -34.49 -1.87
C GLY A 71 -7.86 -33.72 -2.74
N PHE A 72 -7.60 -33.62 -4.05
CA PHE A 72 -8.44 -32.90 -5.01
C PHE A 72 -9.44 -33.81 -5.75
N GLU A 73 -9.50 -35.10 -5.39
CA GLU A 73 -10.31 -36.13 -6.08
C GLU A 73 -11.82 -35.99 -5.83
N GLN A 74 -12.22 -35.10 -4.93
CA GLN A 74 -13.61 -34.89 -4.51
C GLN A 74 -14.00 -33.41 -4.51
N ILE A 75 -13.28 -32.55 -5.25
CA ILE A 75 -13.70 -31.15 -5.37
C ILE A 75 -14.98 -31.10 -6.22
N GLU A 76 -16.05 -30.59 -5.63
CA GLU A 76 -17.28 -30.29 -6.32
C GLU A 76 -17.32 -28.82 -6.77
N SER A 77 -18.11 -28.54 -7.80
CA SER A 77 -18.37 -27.17 -8.22
C SER A 77 -18.96 -26.32 -7.09
N ARG A 78 -19.71 -26.94 -6.16
CA ARG A 78 -20.24 -26.26 -4.98
C ARG A 78 -19.14 -25.73 -4.06
N ASP A 79 -18.05 -26.48 -3.87
CA ASP A 79 -16.93 -26.07 -3.01
C ASP A 79 -16.25 -24.81 -3.55
N ILE A 80 -16.08 -24.75 -4.87
CA ILE A 80 -15.52 -23.58 -5.56
C ILE A 80 -16.50 -22.41 -5.53
N GLN A 81 -17.80 -22.68 -5.68
CA GLN A 81 -18.83 -21.65 -5.58
C GLN A 81 -18.91 -21.04 -4.18
N GLU A 82 -18.84 -21.86 -3.13
CA GLU A 82 -18.77 -21.41 -1.73
C GLU A 82 -17.52 -20.57 -1.48
N LEU A 83 -16.37 -20.98 -2.00
CA LEU A 83 -15.13 -20.20 -1.92
C LEU A 83 -15.24 -18.84 -2.63
N LEU A 84 -15.93 -18.79 -3.77
CA LEU A 84 -16.19 -17.54 -4.47
C LEU A 84 -17.14 -16.66 -3.64
N GLU A 85 -18.23 -17.23 -3.13
CA GLU A 85 -19.25 -16.53 -2.32
C GLU A 85 -18.69 -15.97 -1.00
N THR A 86 -17.77 -16.68 -0.34
CA THR A 86 -17.07 -16.20 0.87
C THR A 86 -16.13 -15.02 0.59
N GLN A 87 -15.58 -14.89 -0.63
CA GLN A 87 -14.87 -13.66 -1.03
C GLN A 87 -15.79 -12.48 -1.32
N TYR A 88 -17.10 -12.71 -1.48
CA TYR A 88 -18.12 -11.68 -1.66
C TYR A 88 -18.84 -11.33 -0.35
N GLU A 89 -18.34 -11.76 0.80
CA GLU A 89 -18.87 -11.35 2.09
C GLU A 89 -18.79 -9.82 2.18
N ASP A 90 -19.95 -9.18 2.42
CA ASP A 90 -20.06 -7.72 2.44
C ASP A 90 -19.08 -7.19 3.49
N LEU A 91 -18.15 -6.31 3.07
CA LEU A 91 -17.24 -5.61 3.97
C LEU A 91 -18.08 -4.95 5.08
N THR A 92 -17.89 -5.43 6.30
CA THR A 92 -18.61 -4.92 7.45
C THR A 92 -17.99 -3.58 7.87
N GLU A 93 -18.72 -2.77 8.64
CA GLU A 93 -18.18 -1.53 9.21
C GLU A 93 -16.87 -1.76 9.97
N THR A 94 -16.76 -2.93 10.62
CA THR A 94 -15.54 -3.43 11.26
C THR A 94 -14.36 -3.61 10.29
N ASP A 95 -14.60 -4.01 9.04
CA ASP A 95 -13.56 -4.20 8.03
C ASP A 95 -13.07 -2.85 7.48
N PHE A 96 -13.97 -1.87 7.37
CA PHE A 96 -13.59 -0.49 7.06
C PHE A 96 -12.75 0.13 8.18
N GLU A 97 -13.12 -0.08 9.45
CA GLU A 97 -12.32 0.35 10.60
C GLU A 97 -10.93 -0.31 10.61
N LYS A 98 -10.84 -1.62 10.34
CA LYS A 98 -9.55 -2.32 10.23
C LYS A 98 -8.69 -1.76 9.10
N MET A 99 -9.28 -1.39 7.96
CA MET A 99 -8.54 -0.83 6.82
C MET A 99 -8.07 0.61 7.07
N LEU A 100 -8.78 1.36 7.91
CA LEU A 100 -8.37 2.69 8.38
C LEU A 100 -7.33 2.62 9.51
N ASN A 101 -7.39 1.57 10.34
CA ASN A 101 -6.51 1.35 11.49
C ASN A 101 -5.27 0.49 11.16
N SER A 102 -5.21 -0.12 9.98
CA SER A 102 -4.02 -0.80 9.49
C SER A 102 -2.95 0.23 9.11
N GLN A 103 -2.26 0.77 10.12
CA GLN A 103 -0.88 1.19 9.96
C GLN A 103 -0.03 -0.02 9.52
N PRO A 104 1.11 0.18 8.84
CA PRO A 104 2.01 -0.92 8.53
C PRO A 104 2.38 -1.61 9.85
N ILE A 105 1.96 -2.85 10.00
CA ILE A 105 2.50 -3.72 11.04
C ILE A 105 3.97 -3.90 10.64
N GLU A 106 4.86 -3.35 11.44
CA GLU A 106 6.28 -3.69 11.40
C GLU A 106 6.39 -5.19 11.71
N GLU A 107 6.38 -6.01 10.66
CA GLU A 107 6.87 -7.38 10.75
C GLU A 107 8.37 -7.31 11.00
N GLU A 108 8.75 -7.40 12.27
CA GLU A 108 10.10 -7.72 12.73
C GLU A 108 10.45 -9.16 12.30
N ALA A 109 10.71 -9.35 11.01
CA ALA A 109 11.35 -10.54 10.48
C ALA A 109 12.87 -10.34 10.52
N SER A 110 13.45 -10.51 11.71
CA SER A 110 14.89 -10.77 11.81
C SER A 110 15.18 -12.21 11.40
N THR A 111 15.87 -12.40 10.26
CA THR A 111 17.05 -13.29 10.16
C THR A 111 17.73 -13.20 8.79
N SER A 112 19.00 -12.76 8.80
CA SER A 112 20.16 -13.44 8.18
C SER A 112 21.10 -12.52 7.38
N THR A 113 22.30 -12.37 7.97
CA THR A 113 23.63 -12.39 7.34
C THR A 113 24.02 -11.28 6.36
N GLY A 114 24.71 -10.29 6.93
CA GLY A 114 25.55 -9.31 6.27
C GLY A 114 25.77 -8.16 7.24
N ASN A 115 26.97 -7.60 7.32
CA ASN A 115 27.24 -6.40 8.13
C ASN A 115 26.62 -5.16 7.45
N VAL A 116 25.33 -5.22 7.10
CA VAL A 116 24.54 -4.15 6.48
C VAL A 116 24.34 -3.11 7.57
N THR A 117 25.33 -2.24 7.69
CA THR A 117 25.32 -1.19 8.67
C THR A 117 24.41 -0.08 8.15
N PHE A 118 23.27 0.09 8.82
CA PHE A 118 22.43 1.26 8.65
C PHE A 118 23.19 2.50 9.18
N ASN A 119 24.01 3.09 8.31
CA ASN A 119 24.96 4.17 8.64
C ASN A 119 24.70 5.43 7.79
N LEU A 120 25.40 6.52 8.12
CA LEU A 120 25.21 7.82 7.46
C LEU A 120 25.50 7.77 5.96
N GLU A 121 26.53 7.04 5.55
CA GLU A 121 27.00 6.94 4.16
C GLU A 121 25.96 6.21 3.31
N ASN A 122 25.58 5.00 3.71
CA ASN A 122 24.58 4.17 3.02
C ASN A 122 23.22 4.90 2.90
N LEU A 123 22.82 5.64 3.94
CA LEU A 123 21.58 6.41 3.94
C LEU A 123 21.64 7.60 2.98
N SER A 124 22.79 8.29 2.91
CA SER A 124 23.00 9.38 1.97
C SER A 124 23.03 8.90 0.52
N GLU A 125 23.65 7.75 0.27
CA GLU A 125 23.77 7.14 -1.05
C GLU A 125 22.39 6.69 -1.56
N GLY A 126 21.63 5.94 -0.76
CA GLY A 126 20.28 5.51 -1.13
C GLY A 126 19.32 6.68 -1.41
N LEU A 127 19.44 7.78 -0.66
CA LEU A 127 18.69 9.01 -0.92
C LEU A 127 19.15 9.72 -2.20
N SER A 128 20.42 9.63 -2.58
CA SER A 128 20.92 10.13 -3.87
C SER A 128 20.30 9.35 -5.03
N MET A 129 20.37 8.01 -4.96
CA MET A 129 19.78 7.13 -5.99
C MET A 129 18.28 7.40 -6.18
N ALA A 130 17.54 7.61 -5.10
CA ALA A 130 16.12 7.94 -5.18
C ALA A 130 15.85 9.28 -5.89
N ASN A 131 16.71 10.29 -5.70
CA ASN A 131 16.60 11.56 -6.42
C ASN A 131 16.96 11.39 -7.91
N GLU A 132 17.99 10.62 -8.22
CA GLU A 132 18.38 10.33 -9.61
C GLU A 132 17.27 9.58 -10.36
N LEU A 133 16.68 8.57 -9.72
CA LEU A 133 15.57 7.80 -10.29
C LEU A 133 14.35 8.68 -10.59
N ARG A 134 14.03 9.58 -9.67
CA ARG A 134 12.96 10.57 -9.83
C ARG A 134 13.23 11.47 -11.02
N ASP A 135 14.44 12.02 -11.13
CA ASP A 135 14.79 12.96 -12.18
C ASP A 135 14.89 12.25 -13.54
N PHE A 136 15.34 11.00 -13.56
CA PHE A 136 15.35 10.13 -14.75
C PHE A 136 13.94 9.96 -15.34
N PHE A 137 12.97 9.50 -14.54
CA PHE A 137 11.60 9.30 -15.02
C PHE A 137 10.86 10.61 -15.34
N MET A 138 11.20 11.73 -14.70
CA MET A 138 10.69 13.04 -15.11
C MET A 138 11.16 13.46 -16.51
N ASN A 139 12.33 12.98 -16.95
CA ASN A 139 12.92 13.34 -18.24
C ASN A 139 12.53 12.38 -19.37
N ILE A 140 12.37 11.09 -19.09
CA ILE A 140 12.10 10.08 -20.13
C ILE A 140 10.61 9.79 -20.34
N ASP A 141 9.74 10.13 -19.39
CA ASP A 141 8.31 9.82 -19.48
C ASP A 141 7.58 10.88 -20.33
N PRO A 142 6.97 10.49 -21.48
CA PRO A 142 6.17 11.42 -22.27
C PRO A 142 4.87 11.86 -21.58
N PHE A 143 4.44 11.17 -20.53
CA PHE A 143 3.23 11.49 -19.76
C PHE A 143 3.57 12.18 -18.43
N LEU A 144 3.53 13.51 -18.42
CA LEU A 144 3.91 14.33 -17.27
C LEU A 144 3.13 14.01 -15.99
N GLU A 145 1.84 13.70 -16.08
CA GLU A 145 1.01 13.37 -14.90
C GLU A 145 1.56 12.13 -14.17
N ARG A 146 1.92 11.09 -14.94
CA ARG A 146 2.44 9.84 -14.38
C ARG A 146 3.82 10.04 -13.76
N SER A 147 4.70 10.79 -14.41
CA SER A 147 6.03 11.07 -13.85
C SER A 147 5.96 11.96 -12.61
N LEU A 148 5.02 12.90 -12.55
CA LEU A 148 4.76 13.70 -11.35
C LEU A 148 4.23 12.86 -10.17
N ILE A 149 3.32 11.91 -10.44
CA ILE A 149 2.84 10.96 -9.43
C ILE A 149 4.01 10.12 -8.92
N PHE A 150 4.78 9.49 -9.82
CA PHE A 150 5.95 8.70 -9.45
C PHE A 150 6.94 9.51 -8.59
N LYS A 151 7.23 10.76 -9.01
CA LYS A 151 8.09 11.68 -8.28
C LYS A 151 7.60 11.96 -6.86
N ARG A 152 6.30 12.14 -6.68
CA ARG A 152 5.67 12.35 -5.36
C ARG A 152 5.79 11.09 -4.50
N GLU A 153 5.48 9.92 -5.05
CA GLU A 153 5.51 8.66 -4.30
C GLU A 153 6.92 8.31 -3.82
N ILE A 154 7.96 8.49 -4.64
CA ILE A 154 9.36 8.31 -4.21
C ILE A 154 9.74 9.31 -3.11
N ALA A 155 9.29 10.57 -3.21
CA ALA A 155 9.54 11.55 -2.15
C ALA A 155 8.86 11.15 -0.82
N ASN A 156 7.64 10.61 -0.88
CA ASN A 156 6.93 10.11 0.29
C ASN A 156 7.64 8.90 0.90
N ALA A 157 7.99 7.90 0.09
CA ALA A 157 8.68 6.69 0.52
C ALA A 157 10.05 6.99 1.17
N THR A 158 10.73 8.06 0.73
CA THR A 158 12.03 8.46 1.28
C THR A 158 11.98 9.40 2.48
N ALA A 159 10.80 9.90 2.88
CA ALA A 159 10.67 10.92 3.92
C ALA A 159 11.19 10.47 5.30
N ALA A 160 10.95 9.21 5.66
CA ALA A 160 11.43 8.63 6.92
C ALA A 160 12.98 8.58 6.96
N TYR A 161 13.60 8.15 5.86
CA TYR A 161 15.05 8.10 5.70
C TYR A 161 15.69 9.49 5.72
N GLN A 162 15.05 10.49 5.09
CA GLN A 162 15.50 11.89 5.17
C GLN A 162 15.47 12.43 6.60
N SER A 163 14.43 12.09 7.36
CA SER A 163 14.30 12.48 8.77
C SER A 163 15.39 11.82 9.61
N LYS A 164 15.65 10.53 9.37
CA LYS A 164 16.71 9.80 10.07
C LYS A 164 18.10 10.33 9.74
N LEU A 165 18.36 10.70 8.48
CA LEU A 165 19.62 11.33 8.07
C LEU A 165 19.87 12.63 8.82
N LYS A 166 18.83 13.48 8.96
CA LYS A 166 18.92 14.74 9.71
C LYS A 166 19.22 14.50 11.19
N GLU A 167 18.67 13.46 11.79
CA GLU A 167 18.95 13.08 13.17
C GLU A 167 20.42 12.67 13.35
N LEU A 168 20.92 11.75 12.49
CA LEU A 168 22.30 11.31 12.53
C LEU A 168 23.29 12.47 12.35
N LEU A 169 23.00 13.39 11.43
CA LEU A 169 23.81 14.60 11.22
C LEU A 169 23.81 15.55 12.44
N LYS A 170 22.69 15.66 13.16
CA LYS A 170 22.64 16.45 14.40
C LYS A 170 23.46 15.81 15.50
N THR A 171 23.33 14.50 15.68
CA THR A 171 24.09 13.74 16.69
C THR A 171 25.59 13.77 16.42
N ALA A 172 26.01 13.67 15.15
CA ALA A 172 27.41 13.79 14.75
C ALA A 172 27.99 15.19 15.03
N LYS A 173 27.20 16.26 14.81
CA LYS A 173 27.61 17.63 15.14
C LYS A 173 27.64 17.90 16.65
N GLN A 174 26.83 17.19 17.43
CA GLN A 174 26.75 17.30 18.88
C GLN A 174 27.71 16.33 19.58
N GLU A 175 28.99 16.34 19.20
CA GLU A 175 30.00 15.63 19.99
C GLU A 175 29.99 16.16 21.44
N GLN A 176 29.95 15.24 22.41
CA GLN A 176 29.78 15.60 23.82
C GLN A 176 30.97 16.43 24.32
N ILE A 177 30.68 17.55 25.00
CA ILE A 177 31.64 18.44 25.68
C ILE A 177 32.67 17.67 26.52
N LYS A 178 32.29 16.49 27.04
CA LYS A 178 33.16 15.57 27.79
C LYS A 178 34.41 15.13 27.03
N LYS A 179 34.43 15.16 25.69
CA LYS A 179 35.64 14.91 24.89
C LYS A 179 36.71 16.01 25.04
N PHE A 180 36.30 17.22 25.45
CA PHE A 180 37.19 18.38 25.64
C PHE A 180 37.59 18.61 27.10
N CYS A 181 36.92 17.96 28.06
CA CYS A 181 37.28 18.04 29.48
C CYS A 181 38.29 16.95 29.85
N LYS A 182 39.58 17.30 29.93
CA LYS A 182 40.59 16.42 30.56
C LYS A 182 40.41 16.45 32.09
N PRO A 183 40.58 15.32 32.81
CA PRO A 183 40.60 15.34 34.27
C PRO A 183 41.75 16.20 34.78
N LEU A 184 41.49 17.02 35.80
CA LEU A 184 42.54 17.76 36.51
C LEU A 184 43.54 16.78 37.15
N PRO A 185 44.85 17.07 37.09
CA PRO A 185 45.84 16.26 37.78
C PRO A 185 45.51 16.23 39.28
N LYS A 186 45.58 15.04 39.88
CA LYS A 186 45.42 14.88 41.32
C LYS A 186 46.62 15.52 42.05
N PRO A 187 46.39 16.11 43.24
CA PRO A 187 47.43 16.77 44.04
C PRO A 187 48.51 15.79 44.52
#